data_AF-A0A942A3J9-F1
#
_entry.id   AF-A0A942A3J9-F1
#
_cell.length_a   1.000
_cell.length_b   1.000
_cell.length_c   1.000
_cell.angle_alpha   90.00
_cell.angle_beta   90.00
_cell.angle_gamma   90.00
#
_symmetry.space_group_name_H-M   'P 1'
#
loop_
_entity.id
_entity.type
_entity.pdbx_description
1 polymer ?
#
loop_
_entity_poly.entity_id
_entity_poly.type
_entity_poly.pdbx_seq_one_letter_code
_entity_poly.pdbx_strand_id
1 'polypeptide(L)'
;PLLNEALETTASGALFARQDQQGGVEREIMPLLTFRDANSRYCREFESTLQAPDGQQVSYGVACRERGVWQPQALMARPLIASTLRGDPTADHSQYAPAMGSEVAGFDTVIQQLMVGQPLSPEEEAAGLKRGWR
;
A
#
# COMPACT_ATOMS: atom_id res chain seq x y z
N PRO A 1 13.95 -7.27 -5.00
CA PRO A 1 13.14 -7.55 -3.79
C PRO A 1 11.65 -7.58 -4.16
N LEU A 2 10.81 -8.30 -3.42
CA LEU A 2 9.39 -8.56 -3.79
C LEU A 2 8.58 -7.29 -4.03
N LEU A 3 8.71 -6.29 -3.16
CA LEU A 3 8.07 -4.98 -3.34
C LEU A 3 8.48 -4.32 -4.68
N ASN A 4 9.76 -4.39 -5.02
CA ASN A 4 10.25 -3.79 -6.26
C ASN A 4 9.61 -4.45 -7.48
N GLU A 5 9.52 -5.78 -7.50
CA GLU A 5 8.89 -6.53 -8.58
C GLU A 5 7.40 -6.17 -8.72
N ALA A 6 6.66 -6.22 -7.60
CA ALA A 6 5.24 -5.89 -7.59
C ALA A 6 4.95 -4.47 -8.11
N LEU A 7 5.70 -3.47 -7.64
CA LEU A 7 5.53 -2.09 -8.09
C LEU A 7 6.10 -1.83 -9.49
N GLU A 8 6.97 -2.70 -9.99
CA GLU A 8 7.52 -2.59 -11.34
C GLU A 8 6.54 -3.05 -12.41
N THR A 9 5.81 -4.14 -12.15
CA THR A 9 5.12 -4.90 -13.21
C THR A 9 3.60 -4.91 -13.09
N THR A 10 3.04 -4.52 -11.94
CA THR A 10 1.61 -4.69 -11.66
C THR A 10 0.88 -3.36 -11.77
N ALA A 11 -0.26 -3.33 -12.47
CA ALA A 11 -1.12 -2.15 -12.56
C ALA A 11 -1.81 -1.85 -11.23
N SER A 12 -2.23 -0.60 -11.02
CA SER A 12 -3.03 -0.26 -9.84
C SER A 12 -4.35 -1.02 -9.83
N GLY A 13 -4.76 -1.51 -8.66
CA GLY A 13 -5.94 -2.37 -8.46
C GLY A 13 -5.73 -3.83 -8.87
N ALA A 14 -4.57 -4.22 -9.38
CA ALA A 14 -4.23 -5.61 -9.66
C ALA A 14 -3.35 -6.19 -8.56
N LEU A 15 -3.57 -7.47 -8.25
CA LEU A 15 -2.87 -8.16 -7.17
C LEU A 15 -1.62 -8.88 -7.68
N PHE A 16 -0.47 -8.61 -7.05
CA PHE A 16 0.74 -9.40 -7.21
C PHE A 16 0.83 -10.39 -6.05
N ALA A 17 0.72 -11.69 -6.33
CA ALA A 17 0.84 -12.75 -5.33
C ALA A 17 2.16 -13.50 -5.46
N ARG A 18 2.87 -13.67 -4.34
CA ARG A 18 3.97 -14.62 -4.21
C ARG A 18 3.46 -15.88 -3.51
N GLN A 19 3.70 -17.02 -4.15
CA GLN A 19 3.41 -18.33 -3.59
C GLN A 19 4.53 -18.81 -2.65
N ASP A 20 4.16 -19.56 -1.62
CA ASP A 20 5.07 -20.32 -0.77
C ASP A 20 5.54 -21.62 -1.48
N GLN A 21 6.43 -22.38 -0.83
CA GLN A 21 6.97 -23.62 -1.39
C GLN A 21 5.96 -24.78 -1.48
N GLN A 22 4.79 -24.63 -0.87
CA GLN A 22 3.71 -25.61 -0.80
C GLN A 22 2.53 -25.21 -1.72
N GLY A 23 2.62 -24.08 -2.42
CA GLY A 23 1.60 -23.57 -3.34
C GLY A 23 0.56 -22.66 -2.70
N GLY A 24 0.68 -22.34 -1.40
CA GLY A 24 -0.13 -21.33 -0.73
C GLY A 24 0.35 -19.90 -1.07
N VAL A 25 -0.44 -18.89 -0.72
CA VAL A 25 -0.03 -17.48 -0.92
C VAL A 25 0.68 -16.98 0.34
N GLU A 26 1.97 -16.66 0.22
CA GLU A 26 2.77 -16.13 1.33
C GLU A 26 2.55 -14.63 1.48
N ARG A 27 2.55 -13.92 0.35
CA ARG A 27 2.50 -12.45 0.34
C ARG A 27 1.81 -11.90 -0.89
N GLU A 28 0.95 -10.92 -0.67
CA GLU A 28 0.25 -10.19 -1.72
C GLU A 28 0.63 -8.72 -1.64
N ILE A 29 0.84 -8.09 -2.79
CA ILE A 29 1.04 -6.65 -2.92
C ILE A 29 0.13 -6.13 -4.01
N MET A 30 -0.70 -5.15 -3.68
CA MET A 30 -1.58 -4.47 -4.62
C MET A 30 -1.19 -3.00 -4.67
N PRO A 31 -0.65 -2.51 -5.79
CA PRO A 31 -0.54 -1.08 -6.01
C PRO A 31 -1.95 -0.47 -6.04
N LEU A 32 -2.15 0.64 -5.36
CA LEU A 32 -3.45 1.31 -5.26
C LEU A 32 -3.53 2.53 -6.16
N LEU A 33 -2.42 3.27 -6.23
CA LEU A 33 -2.34 4.56 -6.89
C LEU A 33 -0.93 4.80 -7.42
N THR A 34 -0.81 5.49 -8.55
CA THR A 34 0.46 6.01 -9.07
C THR A 34 0.37 7.53 -9.23
N PHE A 35 1.38 8.26 -8.76
CA PHE A 35 1.47 9.71 -8.86
C PHE A 35 2.92 10.17 -9.04
N ARG A 36 3.13 11.49 -9.20
CA ARG A 36 4.46 12.10 -9.19
C ARG A 36 4.68 12.95 -7.95
N ASP A 37 5.90 12.91 -7.40
CA ASP A 37 6.32 13.84 -6.36
C ASP A 37 6.83 15.17 -6.93
N ALA A 38 7.22 16.09 -6.05
CA ALA A 38 7.80 17.39 -6.42
C ALA A 38 9.11 17.29 -7.24
N ASN A 39 9.81 16.16 -7.15
CA ASN A 39 11.01 15.86 -7.92
C ASN A 39 10.70 15.11 -9.23
N SER A 40 9.41 15.03 -9.61
CA SER A 40 8.90 14.27 -10.76
C SER A 40 9.19 12.77 -10.72
N ARG A 41 9.55 12.21 -9.56
CA ARG A 41 9.71 10.76 -9.39
C ARG A 41 8.34 10.11 -9.41
N TYR A 42 8.24 8.93 -10.01
CA TYR A 42 7.05 8.11 -9.87
C TYR A 42 6.96 7.59 -8.44
N CYS A 43 5.83 7.77 -7.79
CA CYS A 43 5.53 7.22 -6.49
C CYS A 43 4.27 6.38 -6.58
N ARG A 44 4.24 5.27 -5.85
CA ARG A 44 3.10 4.35 -5.81
C ARG A 44 2.69 4.07 -4.39
N GLU A 45 1.41 4.20 -4.14
CA GLU A 45 0.76 3.69 -2.94
C GLU A 45 0.51 2.20 -3.12
N PHE A 46 0.65 1.42 -2.05
CA PHE A 46 0.41 -0.01 -2.09
C PHE A 46 -0.15 -0.54 -0.77
N GLU A 47 -0.96 -1.58 -0.89
CA GLU A 47 -1.28 -2.51 0.18
C GLU A 47 -0.34 -3.70 0.10
N SER A 48 0.16 -4.17 1.24
CA SER A 48 0.90 -5.43 1.37
C SER A 48 0.27 -6.28 2.46
N THR A 49 -0.07 -7.50 2.07
CA THR A 49 -0.70 -8.51 2.90
C THR A 49 0.26 -9.68 3.07
N LEU A 50 0.65 -9.98 4.30
CA LEU A 50 1.49 -11.12 4.65
C LEU A 50 0.62 -12.17 5.34
N GLN A 51 0.69 -13.42 4.91
CA GLN A 51 0.11 -14.54 5.65
C GLN A 51 1.14 -15.02 6.68
N ALA A 52 0.86 -14.80 7.97
CA ALA A 52 1.69 -15.25 9.07
C ALA A 52 0.98 -16.34 9.89
N PRO A 53 1.70 -17.16 10.67
CA PRO A 53 1.10 -18.23 11.46
C PRO A 53 0.05 -17.75 12.49
N ASP A 54 0.18 -16.51 12.96
CA ASP A 54 -0.70 -15.84 13.92
C ASP A 54 -1.85 -15.05 13.26
N GLY A 55 -1.94 -15.09 11.93
CA GLY A 55 -2.98 -14.45 11.15
C GLY A 55 -2.42 -13.63 9.99
N GLN A 56 -3.31 -12.90 9.32
CA GLN A 56 -2.93 -12.03 8.23
C GLN A 56 -2.41 -10.70 8.80
N GLN A 57 -1.33 -10.18 8.24
CA GLN A 57 -0.81 -8.85 8.57
C GLN A 57 -0.94 -7.96 7.34
N VAL A 58 -1.69 -6.87 7.46
CA VAL A 58 -1.87 -5.88 6.39
C VAL A 58 -1.04 -4.64 6.70
N SER A 59 -0.44 -4.07 5.67
CA SER A 59 0.32 -2.83 5.75
C SER A 59 0.05 -1.97 4.53
N TYR A 60 0.09 -0.65 4.72
CA TYR A 60 0.02 0.32 3.64
C TYR A 60 1.33 1.08 3.54
N GLY A 61 1.74 1.43 2.33
CA GLY A 61 2.95 2.20 2.13
C GLY A 61 2.93 3.01 0.86
N VAL A 62 3.84 3.97 0.81
CA VAL A 62 4.18 4.72 -0.40
C VAL A 62 5.64 4.43 -0.70
N ALA A 63 5.95 4.07 -1.94
CA ALA A 63 7.33 3.96 -2.41
C ALA A 63 7.54 4.82 -3.66
N CYS A 64 8.67 5.52 -3.72
CA CYS A 64 9.05 6.31 -4.88
C CYS A 64 10.19 5.62 -5.63
N ARG A 65 10.14 5.68 -6.96
CA ARG A 65 11.16 5.11 -7.82
C ARG A 65 12.37 6.03 -7.86
N GLU A 66 13.51 5.48 -7.47
CA GLU A 66 14.78 6.16 -7.48
C GLU A 66 15.87 5.19 -7.95
N ARG A 67 16.68 5.60 -8.93
CA ARG A 67 17.81 4.81 -9.46
C ARG A 67 17.41 3.37 -9.86
N GLY A 68 16.22 3.22 -10.44
CA GLY A 68 15.70 1.93 -10.92
C GLY A 68 15.13 1.02 -9.83
N VAL A 69 14.99 1.51 -8.60
CA VAL A 69 14.40 0.75 -7.49
C VAL A 69 13.31 1.53 -6.78
N TRP A 70 12.29 0.82 -6.30
CA TRP A 70 11.22 1.39 -5.49
C TRP A 70 11.65 1.49 -4.03
N GLN A 71 11.77 2.73 -3.53
CA GLN A 71 12.20 3.04 -2.17
C GLN A 71 11.01 3.46 -1.31
N PRO A 72 10.65 2.71 -0.26
CA PRO A 72 9.60 3.10 0.68
C PRO A 72 9.90 4.48 1.29
N GLN A 73 8.92 5.37 1.23
CA GLN A 73 8.95 6.69 1.89
C GLN A 73 8.16 6.67 3.19
N ALA A 74 7.09 5.88 3.23
CA ALA A 74 6.29 5.64 4.42
C ALA A 74 5.73 4.21 4.39
N LEU A 75 5.62 3.61 5.57
CA LEU A 75 5.01 2.31 5.78
C LEU A 75 4.25 2.33 7.11
N MET A 76 3.02 1.86 7.09
CA MET A 76 2.20 1.68 8.28
C MET A 76 1.69 0.26 8.34
N ALA A 77 1.95 -0.41 9.46
CA ALA A 77 1.30 -1.67 9.77
C ALA A 77 -0.11 -1.39 10.27
N ARG A 78 -1.11 -2.09 9.74
CA ARG A 78 -2.46 -2.08 10.29
C ARG A 78 -2.66 -3.27 11.22
N PRO A 79 -3.07 -3.05 12.47
CA PRO A 79 -3.69 -4.12 13.22
C PRO A 79 -5.04 -4.45 12.57
N LEU A 80 -5.27 -5.72 12.22
CA LEU A 80 -6.55 -6.17 11.67
C LEU A 80 -7.72 -6.06 12.65
N ILE A 81 -7.41 -5.96 13.95
CA ILE A 81 -8.38 -5.75 15.01
C ILE A 81 -8.33 -4.26 15.38
N ALA A 82 -9.45 -3.55 15.18
CA ALA A 82 -9.58 -2.19 15.69
C ALA A 82 -9.25 -2.18 17.19
N SER A 83 -8.35 -1.29 17.62
CA SER A 83 -7.90 -1.18 19.01
C SER A 83 -9.07 -1.04 19.99
N THR A 84 -10.19 -0.47 19.53
CA THR A 84 -11.47 -0.30 20.25
C THR A 84 -12.25 -1.59 20.48
N LEU A 85 -11.97 -2.66 19.73
CA LEU A 85 -12.59 -3.98 19.88
C LEU A 85 -11.78 -4.92 20.78
N ARG A 86 -10.59 -4.50 21.24
CA ARG A 86 -9.88 -5.21 22.32
C ARG A 86 -10.61 -4.91 23.63
N GLY A 87 -11.62 -5.73 23.90
CA GLY A 87 -12.57 -5.66 25.01
C GLY A 87 -12.13 -4.84 26.21
N ASP A 88 -12.49 -3.55 26.22
CA ASP A 88 -12.72 -2.81 27.45
C ASP A 88 -14.21 -2.97 27.77
N PRO A 89 -14.59 -3.70 28.83
CA PRO A 89 -15.99 -3.94 29.19
C PRO A 89 -16.74 -2.67 29.63
N THR A 90 -16.08 -1.51 29.67
CA THR A 90 -16.69 -0.21 29.98
C THR A 90 -16.87 0.71 28.75
N ALA A 91 -16.41 0.30 27.57
CA ALA A 91 -16.50 1.11 26.36
C ALA A 91 -17.92 1.06 25.76
N ASP A 92 -18.51 2.24 25.55
CA ASP A 92 -19.79 2.43 24.87
C ASP A 92 -19.72 1.85 23.44
N HIS A 93 -20.40 0.72 23.22
CA HIS A 93 -20.39 -0.05 21.97
C HIS A 93 -21.15 0.63 20.80
N SER A 94 -21.54 1.90 20.96
CA SER A 94 -22.27 2.70 19.97
C SER A 94 -21.36 3.47 18.99
N GLN A 95 -20.03 3.39 19.15
CA GLN A 95 -19.12 4.21 18.35
C GLN A 95 -18.95 3.64 16.94
N TYR A 96 -19.50 4.36 15.97
CA TYR A 96 -19.16 4.21 14.55
C TYR A 96 -17.64 4.33 14.38
N ALA A 97 -16.96 3.21 14.16
CA ALA A 97 -15.59 3.21 13.68
C ALA A 97 -15.64 3.26 12.13
N PRO A 98 -15.10 4.29 11.48
CA PRO A 98 -14.93 4.24 10.03
C PRO A 98 -14.09 3.02 9.67
N ALA A 99 -14.32 2.43 8.50
CA ALA A 99 -13.65 1.20 8.05
C ALA A 99 -12.10 1.23 8.11
N MET A 100 -11.52 2.43 8.26
CA MET A 100 -10.09 2.69 8.33
C MET A 100 -9.61 3.21 9.71
N GLY A 101 -10.48 3.36 10.72
CA GLY A 101 -10.11 3.91 12.03
C GLY A 101 -9.53 5.33 11.96
N SER A 102 -9.16 5.90 13.11
CA SER A 102 -8.52 7.23 13.19
C SER A 102 -7.03 7.23 12.81
N GLU A 103 -6.41 6.06 12.74
CA GLU A 103 -4.97 5.88 12.47
C GLU A 103 -4.60 6.15 10.99
N VAL A 104 -5.57 6.07 10.07
CA VAL A 104 -5.33 6.25 8.62
C VAL A 104 -5.27 7.73 8.20
N ALA A 105 -5.81 8.66 9.00
CA ALA A 105 -5.73 10.10 8.71
C ALA A 105 -4.28 10.62 8.58
N GLY A 106 -3.35 10.00 9.31
CA GLY A 106 -1.92 10.34 9.22
C GLY A 106 -1.29 9.96 7.89
N PHE A 107 -1.77 8.91 7.23
CA PHE A 107 -1.20 8.40 5.99
C PHE A 107 -1.71 9.12 4.76
N ASP A 108 -3.00 9.45 4.74
CA ASP A 108 -3.57 10.35 3.74
C ASP A 108 -2.81 11.69 3.75
N THR A 109 -2.42 12.18 4.93
CA THR A 109 -1.59 13.38 5.06
C THR A 109 -0.22 13.20 4.41
N VAL A 110 0.44 12.06 4.60
CA VAL A 110 1.75 11.77 3.96
C VAL A 110 1.60 11.70 2.44
N ILE A 111 0.57 11.03 1.94
CA ILE A 111 0.28 10.94 0.51
C ILE A 111 0.03 12.34 -0.06
N GLN A 112 -0.81 13.15 0.59
CA GLN A 112 -1.11 14.53 0.17
C GLN A 112 0.13 15.44 0.18
N GLN A 113 1.07 15.21 1.09
CA GLN A 113 2.33 15.97 1.14
C GLN A 113 3.31 15.56 0.05
N LEU A 114 3.36 14.26 -0.30
CA LEU A 114 4.27 13.75 -1.32
C LEU A 114 3.74 13.98 -2.74
N MET A 115 2.43 13.84 -2.94
CA MET A 115 1.78 13.92 -4.23
C MET A 115 1.70 15.35 -4.73
N VAL A 116 2.18 15.57 -5.95
CA VAL A 116 2.03 16.84 -6.65
C VAL A 116 1.09 16.64 -7.82
N GLY A 117 -0.03 17.37 -7.79
CA GLY A 117 -1.05 17.30 -8.83
C GLY A 117 -1.99 16.11 -8.66
N GLN A 118 -2.54 15.64 -9.77
CA GLN A 118 -3.46 14.50 -9.80
C GLN A 118 -2.70 13.18 -9.97
N PRO A 119 -3.26 12.06 -9.48
CA PRO A 119 -2.76 10.73 -9.82
C PRO A 119 -2.73 10.51 -11.34
N LEU A 120 -1.85 9.61 -11.78
CA LEU A 120 -1.79 9.19 -13.17
C LEU A 120 -3.12 8.54 -13.57
N SER A 121 -3.56 8.82 -14.78
CA SER A 121 -4.61 8.05 -15.44
C SER A 121 -4.14 6.60 -15.70
N PRO A 122 -5.08 5.66 -15.89
CA PRO A 122 -4.72 4.28 -16.23
C PRO A 122 -3.84 4.14 -17.49
N GLU A 123 -4.04 5.03 -18.47
CA GLU A 123 -3.28 5.04 -19.72
C GLU A 123 -1.83 5.49 -19.50
N GLU A 124 -1.63 6.54 -18.70
CA GLU A 124 -0.31 7.01 -18.31
C GLU A 124 0.44 5.97 -17.46
N GLU A 125 -0.26 5.32 -16.54
CA GLU A 125 0.29 4.23 -15.73
C GLU A 125 0.72 3.05 -16.60
N ALA A 126 -0.15 2.59 -17.50
CA ALA A 126 0.16 1.51 -18.43
C ALA A 126 1.37 1.84 -19.32
N ALA A 127 1.52 3.10 -19.73
CA ALA A 127 2.70 3.56 -20.45
C ALA A 127 3.95 3.57 -19.56
N GLY A 128 3.83 3.90 -18.28
CA GLY A 128 4.89 3.78 -17.27
C GLY A 128 5.38 2.34 -17.11
N LEU A 129 4.46 1.40 -16.90
CA LEU A 129 4.74 -0.04 -16.81
C LEU A 129 5.49 -0.57 -18.04
N LYS A 130 4.99 -0.26 -19.25
CA LYS A 130 5.61 -0.71 -20.51
C LYS A 130 7.01 -0.17 -20.72
N ARG A 131 7.31 1.03 -20.22
CA ARG A 131 8.61 1.70 -20.35
C ARG A 131 9.56 1.41 -19.18
N GLY A 132 9.14 0.62 -18.19
CA GLY A 132 9.92 0.37 -16.98
C GLY A 132 10.14 1.65 -16.17
N TRP A 133 9.14 2.53 -16.15
CA TRP A 133 9.10 3.77 -15.36
C TRP A 133 10.32 4.69 -15.59
N ARG A 134 10.67 4.84 -16.87
CA ARG A 134 11.68 5.79 -17.36
C ARG A 134 11.03 7.10 -17.76
#